data_AF-A0A2T0M0I0-F1
#
_entry.id   AF-A0A2T0M0I0-F1
#
_cell.length_a   1.000
_cell.length_b   1.000
_cell.length_c   1.000
_cell.angle_alpha   90.00
_cell.angle_beta   90.00
_cell.angle_gamma   90.00
#
_symmetry.space_group_name_H-M   'P 1'
#
loop_
_entity.id
_entity.type
_entity.pdbx_description
1 polymer ?
#
loop_
_entity_poly.entity_id
_entity_poly.type
_entity_poly.pdbx_seq_one_letter_code
_entity_poly.pdbx_strand_id
1 'polypeptide(L)'
;MGAYVASAVTSEYPERVESVIFIDGGFWRDYPLTMSPDELLDLRLGPFLAKFRRRWNSIDEYLDYYRNTPVYPTGIDAYGRVHFEYDLAKLDNKLVAKISEECVRTDWRDVVDHDTVGKRLEQVRVPALLLTAPQGLTGTGDEVITPRVRAELELRIPQLRTVEIPDSNHHTILLSKAGASTVANEIAAFAG
;
A
#
# COMPACT_ATOMS: atom_id res chain seq x y z
N MET A 1 0.63 -3.13 3.33
CA MET A 1 1.07 -4.22 4.22
C MET A 1 2.56 -4.53 4.11
N GLY A 2 3.09 -4.88 2.92
CA GLY A 2 4.49 -5.31 2.77
C GLY A 2 5.54 -4.41 3.43
N ALA A 3 5.38 -3.08 3.36
CA ALA A 3 6.27 -2.13 4.04
C ALA A 3 6.29 -2.27 5.59
N TYR A 4 5.14 -2.59 6.21
CA TYR A 4 5.03 -2.84 7.66
C TYR A 4 5.67 -4.18 8.06
N VAL A 5 5.55 -5.19 7.20
CA VAL A 5 6.25 -6.47 7.39
C VAL A 5 7.76 -6.27 7.22
N ALA A 6 8.19 -5.49 6.22
CA ALA A 6 9.59 -5.18 6.01
C ALA A 6 10.21 -4.43 7.21
N SER A 7 9.47 -3.48 7.83
CA SER A 7 9.95 -2.82 9.04
C SER A 7 10.02 -3.77 10.23
N ALA A 8 9.07 -4.70 10.37
CA ALA A 8 9.14 -5.75 11.38
C ALA A 8 10.38 -6.64 11.21
N VAL A 9 10.62 -7.17 10.00
CA VAL A 9 11.80 -8.02 9.73
C VAL A 9 13.11 -7.26 9.93
N THR A 10 13.19 -6.01 9.45
CA THR A 10 14.39 -5.18 9.57
C THR A 10 14.70 -4.81 11.03
N SER A 11 13.66 -4.63 11.84
CA SER A 11 13.82 -4.29 13.26
C SER A 11 14.15 -5.50 14.13
N GLU A 12 13.57 -6.66 13.83
CA GLU A 12 13.76 -7.89 14.60
C GLU A 12 15.05 -8.63 14.23
N TYR A 13 15.47 -8.55 12.96
CA TYR A 13 16.64 -9.24 12.41
C TYR A 13 17.57 -8.29 11.63
N PRO A 14 18.07 -7.21 12.25
CA PRO A 14 18.86 -6.18 11.56
C PRO A 14 20.14 -6.74 10.92
N GLU A 15 20.72 -7.81 11.46
CA GLU A 15 21.92 -8.47 10.92
C GLU A 15 21.65 -9.35 9.68
N ARG A 16 20.38 -9.52 9.29
CA ARG A 16 19.94 -10.30 8.12
C ARG A 16 19.50 -9.41 6.95
N VAL A 17 19.42 -8.10 7.17
CA VAL A 17 18.94 -7.14 6.19
C VAL A 17 20.07 -6.18 5.86
N GLU A 18 20.49 -6.17 4.59
CA GLU A 18 21.51 -5.22 4.12
C GLU A 18 20.92 -3.84 3.88
N SER A 19 19.70 -3.78 3.35
CA SER A 19 18.95 -2.55 3.09
C SER A 19 17.45 -2.85 3.00
N VAL A 20 16.61 -1.82 3.13
CA VAL A 20 15.15 -1.95 3.06
C VAL A 20 14.53 -0.90 2.15
N ILE A 21 13.51 -1.30 1.37
CA ILE A 21 12.75 -0.41 0.50
C ILE A 21 11.28 -0.44 0.91
N PHE A 22 10.75 0.71 1.29
CA PHE A 22 9.35 0.93 1.59
C PHE A 22 8.65 1.53 0.37
N ILE A 23 7.53 0.95 -0.02
CA ILE A 23 6.71 1.46 -1.13
C ILE A 23 5.36 1.88 -0.56
N ASP A 24 5.17 3.20 -0.51
CA ASP A 24 3.97 3.94 -0.11
C ASP A 24 3.29 3.40 1.16
N GLY A 25 4.08 3.14 2.20
CA GLY A 25 3.60 2.60 3.46
C GLY A 25 4.72 2.35 4.47
N GLY A 26 4.38 1.68 5.58
CA GLY A 26 5.33 1.32 6.64
C GLY A 26 5.43 2.35 7.76
N PHE A 27 4.62 3.41 7.73
CA PHE A 27 4.57 4.46 8.75
C PHE A 27 3.26 4.39 9.56
N TRP A 28 3.31 4.82 10.83
CA TRP A 28 2.11 4.93 11.66
C TRP A 28 1.23 6.06 11.14
N ARG A 29 -0.06 6.06 11.45
CA ARG A 29 -0.91 7.21 11.10
C ARG A 29 -1.65 7.65 12.34
N ASP A 30 -1.79 8.96 12.47
CA ASP A 30 -2.62 9.54 13.51
C ASP A 30 -4.09 9.26 13.14
N TYR A 31 -4.76 8.49 13.99
CA TYR A 31 -6.18 8.20 13.85
C TYR A 31 -6.95 8.74 15.05
N PRO A 32 -8.24 9.08 14.89
CA PRO A 32 -9.08 9.47 16.01
C PRO A 32 -9.13 8.34 17.07
N LEU A 33 -8.66 8.63 18.28
CA LEU A 33 -8.60 7.65 19.40
C LEU A 33 -9.99 7.17 19.87
N THR A 34 -11.08 7.78 19.38
CA THR A 34 -12.46 7.47 19.79
C THR A 34 -13.07 6.30 19.03
N MET A 35 -12.37 5.71 18.05
CA MET A 35 -12.85 4.58 17.26
C MET A 35 -11.96 3.36 17.47
N SER A 36 -12.57 2.18 17.52
CA SER A 36 -11.83 0.92 17.42
C SER A 36 -11.19 0.78 16.03
N PRO A 37 -10.13 -0.05 15.88
CA PRO A 37 -9.55 -0.36 14.58
C PRO A 37 -10.58 -0.80 13.55
N ASP A 38 -11.54 -1.66 13.92
CA ASP A 38 -12.57 -2.15 12.99
C ASP A 38 -13.53 -1.04 12.52
N GLU A 39 -14.01 -0.20 13.44
CA GLU A 39 -14.89 0.92 13.08
C GLU A 39 -14.17 1.90 12.13
N LEU A 40 -12.89 2.15 12.38
CA LEU A 40 -12.06 2.98 11.52
C LEU A 40 -11.84 2.34 10.14
N LEU A 41 -11.65 1.02 10.08
CA LEU A 41 -11.54 0.29 8.81
C LEU A 41 -12.83 0.42 8.01
N ASP A 42 -13.98 0.16 8.63
CA ASP A 42 -15.27 0.21 7.97
C ASP A 42 -15.59 1.63 7.48
N LEU A 43 -15.24 2.66 8.26
CA LEU A 43 -15.39 4.07 7.87
C LEU A 43 -14.53 4.43 6.65
N ARG A 44 -13.26 4.00 6.62
CA ARG A 44 -12.27 4.45 5.63
C ARG A 44 -12.27 3.60 4.37
N LEU A 45 -12.38 2.28 4.53
CA LEU A 45 -12.22 1.29 3.48
C LEU A 45 -13.48 0.45 3.26
N GLY A 46 -14.61 0.78 3.88
CA GLY A 46 -15.90 0.09 3.68
C GLY A 46 -16.26 -0.15 2.21
N PRO A 47 -16.13 0.85 1.30
CA PRO A 47 -16.35 0.62 -0.14
C PRO A 47 -15.38 -0.42 -0.74
N PHE A 48 -14.11 -0.43 -0.31
CA PHE A 48 -13.12 -1.42 -0.73
C PHE A 48 -13.39 -2.81 -0.14
N LEU A 49 -13.98 -2.92 1.05
CA LEU A 49 -14.39 -4.21 1.61
C LEU A 49 -15.64 -4.76 0.91
N ALA A 50 -16.58 -3.88 0.54
CA ALA A 50 -17.84 -4.27 -0.08
C ALA A 50 -17.63 -5.01 -1.42
N LYS A 51 -16.58 -4.71 -2.19
CA LYS A 51 -16.27 -5.43 -3.43
C LYS A 51 -15.84 -6.89 -3.20
N PHE A 52 -15.25 -7.22 -2.05
CA PHE A 52 -14.84 -8.61 -1.75
C PHE A 52 -16.03 -9.55 -1.59
N ARG A 53 -17.19 -8.99 -1.19
CA ARG A 53 -18.44 -9.73 -0.99
C ARG A 53 -19.26 -9.87 -2.28
N ARG A 54 -18.80 -9.29 -3.39
CA ARG A 54 -19.49 -9.35 -4.70
C ARG A 54 -19.05 -10.55 -5.53
N ARG A 55 -19.93 -11.00 -6.40
CA ARG A 55 -19.65 -11.98 -7.45
C ARG A 55 -19.71 -11.25 -8.80
N TRP A 56 -18.72 -11.48 -9.65
CA TRP A 56 -18.58 -10.83 -10.95
C TRP A 56 -18.84 -11.84 -12.07
N ASN A 57 -19.44 -11.39 -13.16
CA ASN A 57 -19.70 -12.21 -14.34
C ASN A 57 -18.44 -12.32 -15.23
N SER A 58 -17.57 -11.32 -15.20
CA SER A 58 -16.34 -11.28 -15.98
C SER A 58 -15.28 -10.40 -15.31
N ILE A 59 -14.04 -10.52 -15.79
CA ILE A 59 -12.97 -9.60 -15.40
C ILE A 59 -13.32 -8.15 -15.82
N ASP A 60 -13.96 -7.95 -16.98
CA ASP A 60 -14.31 -6.61 -17.45
C ASP A 60 -15.30 -5.91 -16.52
N GLU A 61 -16.30 -6.63 -15.99
CA GLU A 61 -17.22 -6.09 -14.98
C GLU A 61 -16.50 -5.69 -13.69
N TYR A 62 -15.50 -6.47 -13.27
CA TYR A 62 -14.68 -6.15 -12.11
C TYR A 62 -13.80 -4.91 -12.36
N LEU A 63 -13.23 -4.77 -13.55
CA LEU A 63 -12.43 -3.60 -13.92
C LEU A 63 -13.30 -2.35 -14.09
N ASP A 64 -14.54 -2.49 -14.58
CA ASP A 64 -15.53 -1.40 -14.69
C ASP A 64 -15.88 -0.80 -13.33
N TYR A 65 -15.85 -1.60 -12.27
CA TYR A 65 -16.00 -1.09 -10.91
C TYR A 65 -14.94 -0.03 -10.58
N TYR A 66 -13.70 -0.20 -11.03
CA TYR A 66 -12.62 0.76 -10.81
C TYR A 66 -12.65 1.96 -11.76
N ARG A 67 -13.13 1.79 -12.99
CA ARG A 67 -13.29 2.91 -13.94
C ARG A 67 -14.20 4.02 -13.41
N ASN A 68 -15.15 3.65 -12.55
CA ASN A 68 -16.06 4.59 -11.91
C ASN A 68 -15.49 5.21 -10.62
N THR A 69 -14.19 5.01 -10.33
CA THR A 69 -13.51 5.58 -9.16
C THR A 69 -12.38 6.52 -9.57
N PRO A 70 -12.03 7.51 -8.74
CA PRO A 70 -10.87 8.37 -9.01
C PRO A 70 -9.52 7.66 -8.96
N VAL A 71 -9.47 6.38 -8.53
CA VAL A 71 -8.24 5.58 -8.40
C VAL A 71 -7.61 5.27 -9.77
N TYR A 72 -8.43 5.08 -10.81
CA TYR A 72 -7.95 4.75 -12.16
C TYR A 72 -8.57 5.70 -13.20
N PRO A 73 -8.20 6.99 -13.19
CA PRO A 73 -8.87 8.02 -13.99
C PRO A 73 -8.70 7.79 -15.51
N THR A 74 -7.62 7.12 -15.92
CA THR A 74 -7.34 6.76 -17.32
C THR A 74 -7.60 5.26 -17.60
N GLY A 75 -8.20 4.56 -16.63
CA GLY A 75 -8.40 3.12 -16.66
C GLY A 75 -7.18 2.31 -16.21
N ILE A 76 -7.35 0.99 -16.19
CA ILE A 76 -6.32 0.02 -15.81
C ILE A 76 -5.61 -0.44 -17.09
N ASP A 77 -4.29 -0.32 -17.13
CA ASP A 77 -3.49 -0.76 -18.28
C ASP A 77 -3.33 -2.30 -18.33
N ALA A 78 -2.73 -2.80 -19.41
CA ALA A 78 -2.54 -4.24 -19.60
C ALA A 78 -1.65 -4.88 -18.50
N TYR A 79 -0.74 -4.09 -17.90
CA TYR A 79 0.13 -4.57 -16.83
C TYR A 79 -0.67 -4.74 -15.52
N GLY A 80 -1.43 -3.71 -15.13
CA GLY A 80 -2.30 -3.75 -13.96
C GLY A 80 -3.43 -4.79 -14.09
N ARG A 81 -3.94 -5.01 -15.31
CA ARG A 81 -4.96 -6.04 -15.57
C ARG A 81 -4.53 -7.43 -15.10
N VAL A 82 -3.27 -7.82 -15.30
CA VAL A 82 -2.73 -9.13 -14.90
C VAL A 82 -2.85 -9.33 -13.39
N HIS A 83 -2.62 -8.28 -12.60
CA HIS A 83 -2.81 -8.34 -11.15
C HIS A 83 -4.28 -8.56 -10.78
N PHE A 84 -5.21 -7.81 -11.37
CA PHE A 84 -6.63 -7.97 -11.08
C PHE A 84 -7.21 -9.31 -11.53
N GLU A 85 -6.68 -9.90 -12.60
CA GLU A 85 -7.01 -11.28 -12.98
C GLU A 85 -6.51 -12.28 -11.93
N TYR A 86 -5.31 -12.07 -11.40
CA TYR A 86 -4.77 -12.89 -10.31
C TYR A 86 -5.58 -12.75 -9.02
N ASP A 87 -6.13 -11.58 -8.72
CA ASP A 87 -6.92 -11.34 -7.51
C ASP A 87 -8.25 -12.11 -7.45
N LEU A 88 -8.71 -12.66 -8.58
CA LEU A 88 -9.99 -13.35 -8.70
C LEU A 88 -9.85 -14.87 -8.82
N ALA A 89 -10.77 -15.60 -8.21
CA ALA A 89 -10.96 -17.04 -8.37
C ALA A 89 -12.32 -17.35 -8.99
N LYS A 90 -12.43 -18.50 -9.69
CA LYS A 90 -13.71 -18.99 -10.21
C LYS A 90 -14.47 -19.75 -9.11
N LEU A 91 -15.74 -19.40 -8.92
CA LEU A 91 -16.68 -20.08 -8.01
C LEU A 91 -18.08 -20.09 -8.66
N ASP A 92 -18.64 -21.27 -8.90
CA ASP A 92 -19.98 -21.46 -9.49
C ASP A 92 -20.25 -20.61 -10.75
N ASN A 93 -19.33 -20.64 -11.71
CA ASN A 93 -19.37 -19.84 -12.95
C ASN A 93 -19.34 -18.31 -12.74
N LYS A 94 -19.02 -17.84 -11.53
CA LYS A 94 -18.74 -16.44 -11.23
C LYS A 94 -17.27 -16.26 -10.85
N LEU A 95 -16.82 -15.01 -10.82
CA LEU A 95 -15.54 -14.62 -10.26
C LEU A 95 -15.76 -14.01 -8.87
N VAL A 96 -14.89 -14.35 -7.92
CA VAL A 96 -14.89 -13.84 -6.55
C VAL A 96 -13.47 -13.40 -6.17
N ALA A 97 -13.34 -12.39 -5.32
CA ALA A 97 -12.04 -12.00 -4.80
C ALA A 97 -11.45 -13.14 -3.96
N LYS A 98 -10.16 -13.44 -4.16
CA LYS A 98 -9.42 -14.45 -3.37
C LYS A 98 -9.16 -14.02 -1.93
N ILE A 99 -9.18 -12.71 -1.69
CA ILE A 99 -8.84 -12.11 -0.41
C ILE A 99 -9.85 -12.49 0.67
N SER A 100 -9.34 -12.73 1.88
CA SER A 100 -10.15 -12.93 3.07
C SER A 100 -10.35 -11.62 3.80
N GLU A 101 -11.60 -11.22 4.03
CA GLU A 101 -11.91 -10.03 4.81
C GLU A 101 -11.40 -10.14 6.26
N GLU A 102 -11.41 -11.35 6.84
CA GLU A 102 -10.85 -11.61 8.16
C GLU A 102 -9.34 -11.29 8.19
N CYS A 103 -8.59 -11.74 7.17
CA CYS A 103 -7.17 -11.42 7.07
C CYS A 103 -6.94 -9.91 6.92
N VAL A 104 -7.76 -9.22 6.12
CA VAL A 104 -7.67 -7.75 5.98
C VAL A 104 -7.91 -7.04 7.31
N ARG A 105 -8.86 -7.52 8.13
CA ARG A 105 -9.13 -6.97 9.45
C ARG A 105 -7.95 -7.20 10.41
N THR A 106 -7.36 -8.39 10.41
CA THR A 106 -6.16 -8.67 11.21
C THR A 106 -5.01 -7.76 10.80
N ASP A 107 -4.67 -7.74 9.51
CA ASP A 107 -3.67 -6.87 8.91
C ASP A 107 -3.89 -5.39 9.27
N TRP A 108 -5.13 -4.94 9.22
CA TRP A 108 -5.47 -3.56 9.55
C TRP A 108 -5.13 -3.18 11.00
N ARG A 109 -5.37 -4.08 11.96
CA ARG A 109 -5.05 -3.83 13.38
C ARG A 109 -3.55 -3.59 13.56
N ASP A 110 -2.73 -4.37 12.86
CA ASP A 110 -1.27 -4.23 12.90
C ASP A 110 -0.82 -2.90 12.25
N VAL A 111 -1.50 -2.46 11.19
CA VAL A 111 -1.21 -1.19 10.51
C VAL A 111 -1.55 0.02 11.37
N VAL A 112 -2.65 -0.05 12.12
CA VAL A 112 -3.09 1.08 12.97
C VAL A 112 -2.55 1.05 14.39
N ASP A 113 -1.80 0.00 14.77
CA ASP A 113 -1.04 -0.04 16.00
C ASP A 113 0.16 0.92 15.91
N HIS A 114 -0.13 2.18 16.22
CA HIS A 114 0.83 3.29 16.17
C HIS A 114 2.10 2.99 16.96
N ASP A 115 1.98 2.44 18.18
CA ASP A 115 3.12 2.21 19.06
C ASP A 115 4.04 1.14 18.50
N THR A 116 3.47 0.03 18.02
CA THR A 116 4.24 -1.06 17.42
C THR A 116 4.93 -0.61 16.14
N VAL A 117 4.22 0.09 15.25
CA VAL A 117 4.80 0.61 14.00
C VAL A 117 5.89 1.65 14.28
N GLY A 118 5.64 2.57 15.21
CA GLY A 118 6.58 3.60 15.61
C GLY A 118 7.90 3.03 16.16
N LYS A 119 7.81 2.03 17.04
CA LYS A 119 8.98 1.32 17.62
C LYS A 119 9.79 0.59 16.56
N ARG A 120 9.13 -0.13 15.64
CA ARG A 120 9.82 -0.84 14.54
C ARG A 120 10.61 0.13 13.65
N LEU A 121 10.02 1.28 13.33
CA LEU A 121 10.71 2.29 12.52
C LEU A 121 11.92 2.92 13.22
N GLU A 122 11.89 3.11 14.55
CA GLU A 122 13.05 3.61 15.32
C GLU A 122 14.23 2.62 15.35
N GLN A 123 13.94 1.35 15.07
CA GLN A 123 14.91 0.27 15.04
C GLN A 123 15.52 0.05 13.66
N VAL A 124 15.06 0.74 12.60
CA VAL A 124 15.67 0.67 11.27
C VAL A 124 17.03 1.38 11.30
N ARG A 125 18.11 0.59 11.20
CA ARG A 125 19.51 1.07 11.21
C ARG A 125 20.27 0.84 9.91
N VAL A 126 19.62 0.22 8.93
CA VAL A 126 20.18 -0.08 7.61
C VAL A 126 19.87 1.05 6.62
N PRO A 127 20.58 1.16 5.49
CA PRO A 127 20.16 2.01 4.38
C PRO A 127 18.70 1.76 4.01
N ALA A 128 17.92 2.83 3.87
CA ALA A 128 16.50 2.74 3.60
C ALA A 128 16.10 3.64 2.43
N LEU A 129 15.21 3.14 1.57
CA LEU A 129 14.55 3.93 0.53
C LEU A 129 13.05 3.95 0.79
N LEU A 130 12.43 5.12 0.77
CA LEU A 130 10.98 5.26 0.75
C LEU A 130 10.53 5.82 -0.60
N LEU A 131 9.71 5.06 -1.30
CA LEU A 131 9.01 5.47 -2.51
C LEU A 131 7.58 5.86 -2.17
N THR A 132 7.13 7.05 -2.56
CA THR A 132 5.78 7.57 -2.20
C THR A 132 4.95 7.87 -3.43
N ALA A 133 3.63 7.78 -3.30
CA ALA A 133 2.68 8.14 -4.35
C ALA A 133 1.91 9.44 -4.01
N PRO A 134 2.05 10.53 -4.79
CA PRO A 134 1.48 11.84 -4.44
C PRO A 134 -0.05 11.91 -4.53
N GLN A 135 -0.70 11.01 -5.28
CA GLN A 135 -2.16 11.05 -5.47
C GLN A 135 -2.94 10.28 -4.40
N GLY A 136 -2.26 9.71 -3.39
CA GLY A 136 -2.89 9.08 -2.24
C GLY A 136 -3.59 7.75 -2.55
N LEU A 137 -4.48 7.33 -1.66
CA LEU A 137 -5.12 6.01 -1.74
C LEU A 137 -6.32 5.99 -2.69
N THR A 138 -7.18 7.00 -2.59
CA THR A 138 -8.42 7.07 -3.38
C THR A 138 -8.29 7.86 -4.67
N GLY A 139 -7.09 8.41 -4.94
CA GLY A 139 -6.73 9.08 -6.18
C GLY A 139 -6.60 10.61 -6.06
N THR A 140 -7.14 11.23 -5.01
CA THR A 140 -6.94 12.67 -4.74
C THR A 140 -7.11 13.00 -3.26
N GLY A 141 -6.18 13.78 -2.68
CA GLY A 141 -6.37 14.45 -1.39
C GLY A 141 -6.22 13.58 -0.14
N ASP A 142 -5.69 12.36 -0.28
CA ASP A 142 -5.55 11.38 0.80
C ASP A 142 -4.21 10.62 0.77
N GLU A 143 -3.13 11.36 0.51
CA GLU A 143 -1.75 10.89 0.58
C GLU A 143 -1.52 9.93 1.76
N VAL A 144 -0.92 8.77 1.47
CA VAL A 144 -0.56 7.79 2.49
C VAL A 144 0.63 8.31 3.30
N ILE A 145 1.64 8.84 2.62
CA ILE A 145 2.82 9.46 3.21
C ILE A 145 2.85 10.96 2.85
N THR A 146 2.23 11.79 3.70
CA THR A 146 2.19 13.25 3.52
C THR A 146 3.59 13.89 3.64
N PRO A 147 3.80 15.15 3.19
CA PRO A 147 5.07 15.85 3.37
C PRO A 147 5.49 15.99 4.84
N ARG A 148 4.52 16.16 5.75
CA ARG A 148 4.78 16.16 7.20
C ARG A 148 5.37 14.84 7.66
N VAL A 149 4.72 13.74 7.28
CA VAL A 149 5.15 12.38 7.61
C VAL A 149 6.54 12.09 7.04
N ARG A 150 6.79 12.49 5.79
CA ARG A 150 8.11 12.36 5.16
C ARG A 150 9.20 13.06 5.97
N ALA A 151 8.96 14.31 6.37
CA ALA A 151 9.92 15.06 7.18
C ALA A 151 10.17 14.38 8.55
N GLU A 152 9.13 13.86 9.20
CA GLU A 152 9.26 13.11 10.46
C GLU A 152 10.08 11.82 10.28
N LEU A 153 9.88 11.10 9.17
CA LEU A 153 10.63 9.91 8.82
C LEU A 153 12.11 10.19 8.58
N GLU A 154 12.42 11.22 7.80
CA GLU A 154 13.80 11.65 7.49
C GLU A 154 14.57 12.08 8.75
N LEU A 155 13.88 12.64 9.74
CA LEU A 155 14.48 12.96 11.04
C LEU A 155 14.77 11.71 11.89
N ARG A 156 13.93 10.67 11.79
CA ARG A 156 14.02 9.46 12.64
C ARG A 156 14.90 8.37 12.06
N ILE A 157 15.06 8.33 10.74
CA ILE A 157 15.84 7.32 10.02
C ILE A 157 16.96 8.05 9.25
N PRO A 158 18.15 8.24 9.85
CA PRO A 158 19.21 9.08 9.28
C PRO A 158 19.71 8.66 7.89
N GLN A 159 19.55 7.38 7.53
CA GLN A 159 19.95 6.83 6.23
C GLN A 159 18.77 6.67 5.25
N LEU A 160 17.63 7.31 5.54
CA LEU A 160 16.47 7.28 4.68
C LEU A 160 16.65 8.24 3.51
N ARG A 161 16.56 7.69 2.30
CA ARG A 161 16.31 8.44 1.09
C ARG A 161 14.83 8.37 0.76
N THR A 162 14.21 9.49 0.42
CA THR A 162 12.83 9.50 -0.06
C THR A 162 12.76 9.92 -1.52
N VAL A 163 11.95 9.21 -2.31
CA VAL A 163 11.66 9.55 -3.71
C VAL A 163 10.16 9.52 -3.92
N GLU A 164 9.63 10.57 -4.54
CA GLU A 164 8.23 10.59 -4.98
C GLU A 164 8.13 10.02 -6.40
N ILE A 165 7.20 9.10 -6.61
CA ILE A 165 6.92 8.53 -7.92
C ILE A 165 5.83 9.39 -8.59
N PRO A 166 6.17 10.19 -9.61
CA PRO A 166 5.24 11.14 -10.20
C PRO A 166 4.06 10.41 -10.86
N ASP A 167 2.94 11.13 -10.99
CA ASP A 167 1.72 10.66 -11.67
C ASP A 167 1.22 9.30 -11.17
N SER A 168 1.43 9.01 -9.89
CA SER A 168 1.03 7.76 -9.24
C SER A 168 0.19 7.99 -7.99
N ASN A 169 -0.70 7.03 -7.73
CA ASN A 169 -1.42 6.84 -6.48
C ASN A 169 -0.96 5.53 -5.83
N HIS A 170 -1.45 5.24 -4.63
CA HIS A 170 -1.10 4.06 -3.83
C HIS A 170 -1.23 2.74 -4.60
N HIS A 171 -2.12 2.69 -5.60
CA HIS A 171 -2.31 1.53 -6.45
C HIS A 171 -1.42 1.60 -7.69
N THR A 172 -1.45 2.68 -8.45
CA THR A 172 -0.75 2.79 -9.75
C THR A 172 0.77 2.85 -9.61
N ILE A 173 1.31 3.17 -8.42
CA ILE A 173 2.75 3.08 -8.14
C ILE A 173 3.33 1.69 -8.43
N LEU A 174 2.54 0.63 -8.22
CA LEU A 174 2.94 -0.75 -8.53
C LEU A 174 2.03 -1.45 -9.55
N LEU A 175 0.78 -1.00 -9.70
CA LEU A 175 -0.24 -1.64 -10.55
C LEU A 175 -0.49 -0.87 -11.85
N SER A 176 0.52 -0.17 -12.33
CA SER A 176 0.60 0.37 -13.69
C SER A 176 1.99 0.12 -14.25
N LYS A 177 2.12 0.00 -15.57
CA LYS A 177 3.41 -0.17 -16.22
C LYS A 177 4.34 1.01 -15.94
N ALA A 178 3.81 2.23 -15.99
CA ALA A 178 4.59 3.45 -15.77
C ALA A 178 5.13 3.50 -14.33
N GLY A 179 4.25 3.37 -13.33
CA GLY A 179 4.65 3.38 -11.91
C GLY A 179 5.64 2.27 -11.58
N ALA A 180 5.34 1.03 -11.99
CA ALA A 180 6.22 -0.11 -11.72
C ALA A 180 7.60 0.03 -12.40
N SER A 181 7.66 0.62 -13.61
CA SER A 181 8.94 0.88 -14.29
C SER A 181 9.77 1.93 -13.56
N THR A 182 9.15 3.01 -13.09
CA THR A 182 9.84 4.04 -12.29
C THR A 182 10.33 3.47 -10.97
N VAL A 183 9.50 2.69 -10.26
CA VAL A 183 9.89 1.98 -9.05
C VAL A 183 11.09 1.05 -9.30
N ALA A 184 11.07 0.26 -10.38
CA ALA A 184 12.17 -0.63 -10.71
C ALA A 184 13.49 0.13 -10.95
N ASN A 185 13.43 1.29 -11.62
CA ASN A 185 14.61 2.15 -11.81
C ASN A 185 15.15 2.70 -10.49
N GLU A 186 14.29 3.15 -9.58
CA GLU A 186 14.72 3.63 -8.25
C GLU A 186 15.32 2.49 -7.41
N ILE A 187 14.76 1.29 -7.47
CA ILE A 187 15.34 0.11 -6.82
C ILE A 187 16.73 -0.18 -7.38
N ALA A 188 16.89 -0.19 -8.71
CA ALA A 188 18.19 -0.43 -9.34
C ALA A 188 19.22 0.64 -8.99
N ALA A 189 18.80 1.91 -8.94
CA ALA A 189 19.66 3.04 -8.55
C ALA A 189 20.01 3.06 -7.06
N PHE A 190 19.22 2.42 -6.21
CA PHE A 190 19.52 2.28 -4.78
C PHE A 190 20.40 1.07 -4.47
N ALA A 191 20.31 0.01 -5.27
CA ALA A 191 21.11 -1.20 -5.11
C ALA A 191 22.50 -1.13 -5.76
N GLY A 192 22.70 -0.22 -6.73
CA GLY A 192 23.98 0.01 -7.40
C GLY A 192 24.81 1.09 -6.73
#